data_AF-A0A4V0ZQL3-F1
#
_entry.id   AF-A0A4V0ZQL3-F1
#
_cell.length_a   1.000
_cell.length_b   1.000
_cell.length_c   1.000
_cell.angle_alpha   90.00
_cell.angle_beta   90.00
_cell.angle_gamma   90.00
#
_symmetry.space_group_name_H-M   'P 1'
#
loop_
_entity.id
_entity.type
_entity.pdbx_description
1 polymer ?
#
loop_
_entity_poly.entity_id
_entity_poly.type
_entity_poly.pdbx_seq_one_letter_code
_entity_poly.pdbx_strand_id
1 'polypeptide(L)'
;MNENWPEIVETLIPYFETNSVEGDYQREIENCLKFLGWKKTNGTMVSQYTLPIGNSNSIRPDIVLWRKNEHDTQSPVLPIEIKRPSNIQNERQENQLMSYMRQLKLNVGLYIGEKIQLYYDIPNDGENPICVFTAEFKKEDVNGSIICDLLTYDKFNLGKIETFCNEQYKKIQARNNLHRRVSEFLSEGNGVKNMISLLKDKFTAEGFEESAINEEFANLTLTVHYENKSILPSLQLKTRQTSKNSQNDYKESDSKDHTKFSLDGINFYVKRRFVLEVIKHYIKDHPNINYVELEKVFPSNLHSKALGVIRTLIEVQEKIKSHPDLKKRYFLKPDEVILLADGTKIVVNNQWGTLFPRFLEAAKKLYQVTNDTESNTPISRLKITFGNGKVIQETQAAETFRQFVMTVGVEQVQSLNIKVCKIPLISNTLHEKYQRAQKPLGNGRFLMTCSNTKTKKRDIERIAKALGIQVTVEIV
;
A
#
# COMPACT_ATOMS: atom_id res chain seq x y z
N MET A 1 30.01 1.42 20.63
CA MET A 1 29.93 1.39 19.16
C MET A 1 30.64 0.11 18.73
N ASN A 2 30.11 -0.67 17.77
CA ASN A 2 30.73 -1.94 17.41
C ASN A 2 32.04 -1.65 16.66
N GLU A 3 33.18 -2.01 17.24
CA GLU A 3 34.51 -1.72 16.69
C GLU A 3 34.77 -2.45 15.36
N ASN A 4 34.00 -3.49 15.03
CA ASN A 4 34.13 -4.19 13.75
C ASN A 4 33.56 -3.40 12.58
N TRP A 5 32.65 -2.44 12.79
CA TRP A 5 32.03 -1.72 11.68
C TRP A 5 33.03 -0.86 10.89
N PRO A 6 33.86 -0.02 11.52
CA PRO A 6 34.92 0.70 10.82
C PRO A 6 35.87 -0.21 10.02
N GLU A 7 36.24 -1.36 10.57
CA GLU A 7 37.11 -2.37 9.93
C GLU A 7 36.44 -2.99 8.69
N ILE A 8 35.16 -3.33 8.78
CA ILE A 8 34.37 -3.83 7.66
C ILE A 8 34.30 -2.79 6.54
N VAL A 9 34.07 -1.52 6.89
CA VAL A 9 34.02 -0.43 5.92
C VAL A 9 35.39 -0.23 5.25
N GLU A 10 36.49 -0.21 5.99
CA GLU A 10 37.85 -0.13 5.42
C GLU A 10 38.18 -1.30 4.49
N THR A 11 37.73 -2.50 4.85
CA THR A 11 37.96 -3.70 4.04
C THR A 11 37.20 -3.63 2.71
N LEU A 12 35.97 -3.10 2.71
CA LEU A 12 35.09 -3.17 1.54
C LEU A 12 35.19 -1.93 0.63
N ILE A 13 35.55 -0.74 1.14
CA ILE A 13 35.68 0.50 0.34
C ILE A 13 36.49 0.33 -0.96
N PRO A 14 37.68 -0.34 -0.98
CA PRO A 14 38.48 -0.48 -2.19
C PRO A 14 37.74 -1.19 -3.36
N TYR A 15 36.73 -2.00 -3.04
CA TYR A 15 35.93 -2.73 -4.02
C TYR A 15 34.88 -1.83 -4.68
N PHE A 16 34.48 -0.75 -4.03
CA PHE A 16 33.60 0.29 -4.61
C PHE A 16 34.35 1.14 -5.62
N GLU A 17 35.60 1.52 -5.31
CA GLU A 17 36.42 2.37 -6.18
C GLU A 17 36.81 1.67 -7.49
N THR A 18 37.10 0.38 -7.40
CA THR A 18 37.53 -0.44 -8.55
C THR A 18 36.38 -1.10 -9.31
N ASN A 19 35.14 -0.97 -8.81
CA ASN A 19 33.96 -1.73 -9.25
C ASN A 19 34.26 -3.23 -9.48
N SER A 20 34.84 -3.84 -8.45
CA SER A 20 35.37 -5.20 -8.49
C SER A 20 34.32 -6.26 -8.86
N VAL A 21 34.80 -7.39 -9.39
CA VAL A 21 33.95 -8.51 -9.81
C VAL A 21 33.27 -9.13 -8.58
N GLU A 22 32.02 -9.60 -8.76
CA GLU A 22 31.16 -10.15 -7.70
C GLU A 22 31.83 -11.23 -6.84
N GLY A 23 32.64 -12.11 -7.46
CA GLY A 23 33.36 -13.16 -6.73
C GLY A 23 34.45 -12.65 -5.78
N ASP A 24 35.16 -11.58 -6.15
CA ASP A 24 36.16 -10.96 -5.27
C ASP A 24 35.48 -10.23 -4.12
N TYR A 25 34.39 -9.52 -4.42
CA TYR A 25 33.58 -8.85 -3.40
C TYR A 25 32.95 -9.84 -2.42
N GLN A 26 32.42 -10.96 -2.91
CA GLN A 26 31.90 -12.04 -2.07
C GLN A 26 32.98 -12.60 -1.14
N ARG A 27 34.21 -12.82 -1.64
CA ARG A 27 35.32 -13.32 -0.81
C ARG A 27 35.65 -12.37 0.34
N GLU A 28 35.62 -11.06 0.11
CA GLU A 28 35.85 -10.08 1.18
C GLU A 28 34.67 -9.93 2.13
N ILE A 29 33.44 -10.08 1.65
CA ILE A 29 32.26 -10.19 2.53
C ILE A 29 32.40 -11.40 3.46
N GLU A 30 32.87 -12.54 2.95
CA GLU A 30 33.16 -13.70 3.79
C GLU A 30 34.27 -13.41 4.82
N ASN A 31 35.28 -12.61 4.48
CA ASN A 31 36.29 -12.16 5.43
C ASN A 31 35.70 -11.25 6.51
N CYS A 32 34.82 -10.32 6.14
CA CYS A 32 34.09 -9.46 7.08
C CYS A 32 33.20 -10.29 8.03
N LEU A 33 32.53 -11.33 7.52
CA LEU A 33 31.74 -12.24 8.35
C LEU A 33 32.60 -13.03 9.35
N LYS A 34 33.89 -13.27 9.04
CA LYS A 34 34.84 -13.86 10.00
C LYS A 34 35.17 -12.91 11.14
N PHE A 35 35.24 -11.59 10.91
CA PHE A 35 35.38 -10.60 11.99
C PHE A 35 34.20 -10.67 12.96
N LEU A 36 33.00 -10.99 12.45
CA LEU A 36 31.81 -11.21 13.25
C LEU A 36 31.71 -12.63 13.84
N GLY A 37 32.71 -13.49 13.66
CA GLY A 37 32.79 -14.82 14.26
C GLY A 37 32.25 -15.98 13.42
N TRP A 38 31.74 -15.73 12.21
CA TRP A 38 31.26 -16.79 11.32
C TRP A 38 32.41 -17.42 10.54
N LYS A 39 32.50 -18.76 10.54
CA LYS A 39 33.63 -19.49 9.96
C LYS A 39 33.15 -20.63 9.06
N LYS A 40 33.89 -20.84 7.96
CA LYS A 40 33.69 -22.01 7.09
C LYS A 40 34.15 -23.30 7.76
N THR A 41 35.23 -23.24 8.55
CA THR A 41 35.88 -24.41 9.16
C THR A 41 35.02 -25.13 10.19
N ASN A 42 34.05 -24.45 10.81
CA ASN A 42 33.10 -25.03 11.76
C ASN A 42 31.66 -25.11 11.18
N GLY A 43 31.51 -24.89 9.86
CA GLY A 43 30.23 -24.96 9.16
C GLY A 43 29.23 -23.84 9.50
N THR A 44 29.60 -22.83 10.30
CA THR A 44 28.69 -21.72 10.64
C THR A 44 28.47 -20.76 9.47
N MET A 45 29.35 -20.79 8.48
CA MET A 45 29.20 -20.07 7.21
C MET A 45 29.37 -21.04 6.05
N VAL A 46 28.33 -21.18 5.23
CA VAL A 46 28.31 -22.06 4.06
C VAL A 46 28.06 -21.24 2.82
N SER A 47 29.05 -21.17 1.93
CA SER A 47 28.89 -20.51 0.64
C SER A 47 28.19 -21.47 -0.33
N GLN A 48 27.45 -20.91 -1.28
CA GLN A 48 27.09 -21.66 -2.49
C GLN A 48 26.26 -22.93 -2.19
N TYR A 49 25.34 -22.85 -1.22
CA TYR A 49 24.49 -23.95 -0.76
C TYR A 49 23.38 -24.27 -1.78
N THR A 50 23.24 -25.53 -2.20
CA THR A 50 22.24 -25.90 -3.22
C THR A 50 20.91 -26.25 -2.58
N LEU A 51 19.86 -25.49 -2.90
CA LEU A 51 18.48 -25.74 -2.49
C LEU A 51 17.67 -26.31 -3.65
N PRO A 52 17.06 -27.50 -3.51
CA PRO A 52 16.22 -28.06 -4.56
C PRO A 52 14.90 -27.28 -4.70
N ILE A 53 14.47 -27.07 -5.94
CA ILE A 53 13.15 -26.53 -6.30
C ILE A 53 12.48 -27.53 -7.25
N GLY A 54 11.47 -28.23 -6.73
CA GLY A 54 10.81 -29.30 -7.49
C GLY A 54 11.78 -30.41 -7.89
N ASN A 55 11.45 -31.15 -8.95
CA ASN A 55 12.20 -32.35 -9.33
C ASN A 55 13.51 -32.07 -10.07
N SER A 56 13.67 -30.90 -10.70
CA SER A 56 14.76 -30.68 -11.69
C SER A 56 15.53 -29.38 -11.52
N ASN A 57 15.05 -28.44 -10.70
CA ASN A 57 15.67 -27.11 -10.56
C ASN A 57 16.31 -26.99 -9.19
N SER A 58 17.30 -26.10 -9.08
CA SER A 58 17.87 -25.69 -7.82
C SER A 58 18.16 -24.20 -7.83
N ILE A 59 18.17 -23.62 -6.64
CA ILE A 59 18.64 -22.26 -6.40
C ILE A 59 19.81 -22.31 -5.44
N ARG A 60 20.66 -21.28 -5.48
CA ARG A 60 21.92 -21.28 -4.75
C ARG A 60 22.16 -19.90 -4.12
N PRO A 61 21.88 -19.71 -2.82
CA PRO A 61 22.27 -18.50 -2.13
C PRO A 61 23.80 -18.36 -2.14
N ASP A 62 24.29 -17.13 -2.20
CA ASP A 62 25.73 -16.86 -2.18
C ASP A 62 26.35 -17.34 -0.86
N ILE A 63 25.70 -17.00 0.26
CA ILE A 63 26.08 -17.44 1.61
C ILE A 63 24.82 -17.80 2.41
N VAL A 64 24.91 -18.85 3.22
CA VAL A 64 23.96 -19.17 4.28
C VAL A 64 24.71 -19.27 5.59
N LEU A 65 24.25 -18.54 6.60
CA LEU A 65 24.74 -18.66 7.97
C LEU A 65 23.97 -19.74 8.72
N TRP A 66 24.67 -20.51 9.55
CA TRP A 66 24.13 -21.65 10.29
C TRP A 66 24.46 -21.54 11.78
N ARG A 67 23.50 -21.89 12.62
CA ARG A 67 23.68 -21.95 14.06
C ARG A 67 23.21 -23.28 14.60
N LYS A 68 23.89 -23.75 15.65
CA LYS A 68 23.40 -24.88 16.44
C LYS A 68 22.31 -24.40 17.39
N ASN A 69 21.24 -25.16 17.49
CA ASN A 69 20.23 -24.96 18.52
C ASN A 69 20.67 -25.58 19.86
N GLU A 70 19.82 -25.50 20.88
CA GLU A 70 20.07 -26.07 22.22
C GLU A 70 20.29 -27.59 22.22
N HIS A 71 19.88 -28.28 21.15
CA HIS A 71 20.03 -29.73 20.96
C HIS A 71 21.22 -30.09 20.05
N ASP A 72 22.18 -29.18 19.88
CA ASP A 72 23.37 -29.31 19.00
C ASP A 72 23.04 -29.59 17.52
N THR A 73 21.77 -29.43 17.11
CA THR A 73 21.34 -29.60 15.72
C THR A 73 21.56 -28.30 14.96
N GLN A 74 22.30 -28.38 13.87
CA GLN A 74 22.67 -27.24 13.05
C GLN A 74 21.53 -26.89 12.08
N SER A 75 21.07 -25.64 12.13
CA SER A 75 19.99 -25.13 11.26
C SER A 75 20.41 -23.84 10.57
N PRO A 76 19.91 -23.57 9.35
CA PRO A 76 20.16 -22.31 8.67
C PRO A 76 19.45 -21.18 9.43
N VAL A 77 20.09 -20.02 9.52
CA VAL A 77 19.55 -18.86 10.26
C VAL A 77 19.49 -17.57 9.46
N LEU A 78 20.30 -17.44 8.40
CA LEU A 78 20.27 -16.24 7.56
C LEU A 78 20.81 -16.52 6.15
N PRO A 79 19.99 -16.45 5.09
CA PRO A 79 20.47 -16.40 3.73
C PRO A 79 20.99 -15.00 3.39
N ILE A 80 22.08 -14.94 2.63
CA ILE A 80 22.71 -13.70 2.16
C ILE A 80 22.82 -13.77 0.64
N GLU A 81 22.31 -12.73 -0.01
CA GLU A 81 22.46 -12.49 -1.45
C GLU A 81 23.43 -11.32 -1.65
N ILE A 82 24.42 -11.51 -2.51
CA ILE A 82 25.50 -10.56 -2.76
C ILE A 82 25.41 -10.08 -4.21
N LYS A 83 25.62 -8.79 -4.43
CA LYS A 83 25.77 -8.21 -5.76
C LYS A 83 26.95 -7.26 -5.77
N ARG A 84 27.40 -6.89 -6.98
CA ARG A 84 28.52 -5.97 -7.15
C ARG A 84 28.29 -4.64 -6.42
N PRO A 85 29.35 -3.97 -5.93
CA PRO A 85 29.23 -2.69 -5.24
C PRO A 85 28.48 -1.61 -6.03
N SER A 86 28.65 -1.57 -7.36
CA SER A 86 27.94 -0.60 -8.22
C SER A 86 26.56 -1.07 -8.69
N ASN A 87 26.04 -2.19 -8.19
CA ASN A 87 24.79 -2.77 -8.68
C ASN A 87 23.59 -1.98 -8.15
N ILE A 88 22.86 -1.34 -9.06
CA ILE A 88 21.54 -0.81 -8.77
C ILE A 88 20.56 -1.99 -8.72
N GLN A 89 19.96 -2.17 -7.55
CA GLN A 89 19.03 -3.28 -7.29
C GLN A 89 17.85 -3.27 -8.27
N ASN A 90 17.49 -4.44 -8.79
CA ASN A 90 16.31 -4.63 -9.63
C ASN A 90 15.36 -5.71 -9.08
N GLU A 91 14.11 -5.72 -9.54
CA GLU A 91 13.06 -6.64 -9.05
C GLU A 91 13.44 -8.12 -9.15
N ARG A 92 14.26 -8.52 -10.15
CA ARG A 92 14.69 -9.92 -10.28
C ARG A 92 15.62 -10.34 -9.15
N GLN A 93 16.48 -9.43 -8.68
CA GLN A 93 17.42 -9.69 -7.58
C GLN A 93 16.68 -9.79 -6.24
N GLU A 94 15.67 -8.94 -6.00
CA GLU A 94 14.79 -9.08 -4.82
C GLU A 94 14.06 -10.42 -4.78
N ASN A 95 13.61 -10.91 -5.95
CA ASN A 95 12.93 -12.19 -6.06
C ASN A 95 13.86 -13.39 -5.77
N GLN A 96 15.19 -13.27 -5.97
CA GLN A 96 16.14 -14.34 -5.63
C GLN A 96 16.27 -14.51 -4.12
N LEU A 97 16.54 -13.42 -3.38
CA LEU A 97 16.63 -13.46 -1.93
C LEU A 97 15.35 -13.99 -1.28
N MET A 98 14.18 -13.54 -1.76
CA MET A 98 12.89 -14.06 -1.34
C MET A 98 12.79 -15.58 -1.51
N SER A 99 13.22 -16.11 -2.65
CA SER A 99 13.16 -17.54 -2.93
C SER A 99 13.95 -18.33 -1.88
N TYR A 100 15.16 -17.87 -1.52
CA TYR A 100 15.96 -18.50 -0.47
C TYR A 100 15.28 -18.46 0.90
N MET A 101 14.77 -17.29 1.29
CA MET A 101 14.07 -17.10 2.56
C MET A 101 12.91 -18.09 2.70
N ARG A 102 12.06 -18.20 1.67
CA ARG A 102 10.90 -19.10 1.67
C ARG A 102 11.27 -20.58 1.67
N GLN A 103 12.27 -20.99 0.89
CA GLN A 103 12.73 -22.38 0.86
C GLN A 103 13.37 -22.80 2.20
N LEU A 104 14.11 -21.90 2.84
CA LEU A 104 14.74 -22.13 4.15
C LEU A 104 13.77 -21.93 5.32
N LYS A 105 12.54 -21.44 5.07
CA LYS A 105 11.54 -21.08 6.08
C LYS A 105 12.05 -20.05 7.09
N LEU A 106 12.78 -19.05 6.60
CA LEU A 106 13.34 -17.95 7.37
C LEU A 106 12.62 -16.65 7.03
N ASN A 107 12.26 -15.88 8.05
CA ASN A 107 11.56 -14.60 7.86
C ASN A 107 12.52 -13.44 7.56
N VAL A 108 13.84 -13.65 7.69
CA VAL A 108 14.85 -12.60 7.51
C VAL A 108 15.87 -13.04 6.46
N GLY A 109 16.22 -12.11 5.58
CA GLY A 109 17.29 -12.27 4.58
C GLY A 109 18.14 -11.02 4.52
N LEU A 110 19.41 -11.19 4.15
CA LEU A 110 20.38 -10.11 4.03
C LEU A 110 20.76 -9.90 2.56
N TYR A 111 20.69 -8.67 2.10
CA TYR A 111 21.17 -8.27 0.79
C TYR A 111 22.40 -7.37 0.95
N ILE A 112 23.47 -7.65 0.21
CA ILE A 112 24.70 -6.86 0.23
C ILE A 112 25.07 -6.49 -1.20
N GLY A 113 24.94 -5.22 -1.53
CA GLY A 113 25.34 -4.66 -2.84
C GLY A 113 26.05 -3.33 -2.63
N GLU A 114 25.46 -2.25 -3.18
CA GLU A 114 25.85 -0.87 -2.88
C GLU A 114 25.67 -0.53 -1.40
N LYS A 115 24.70 -1.18 -0.75
CA LYS A 115 24.33 -1.01 0.65
C LYS A 115 24.11 -2.37 1.29
N ILE A 116 24.07 -2.41 2.62
CA ILE A 116 23.62 -3.58 3.37
C ILE A 116 22.15 -3.39 3.72
N GLN A 117 21.30 -4.33 3.33
CA GLN A 117 19.85 -4.24 3.51
C GLN A 117 19.29 -5.50 4.18
N LEU A 118 18.45 -5.33 5.19
CA LEU A 118 17.68 -6.44 5.78
C LEU A 118 16.28 -6.47 5.19
N TYR A 119 15.92 -7.65 4.67
CA TYR A 119 14.60 -7.96 4.16
C TYR A 119 13.84 -8.82 5.17
N TYR A 120 12.56 -8.49 5.36
CA TYR A 120 11.66 -9.18 6.27
C TYR A 120 10.44 -9.72 5.53
N ASP A 121 10.26 -11.05 5.56
CA ASP A 121 9.06 -11.75 5.09
C ASP A 121 8.07 -11.84 6.26
N ILE A 122 6.88 -11.29 6.08
CA ILE A 122 5.91 -11.19 7.17
C ILE A 122 5.19 -12.53 7.29
N PRO A 123 5.19 -13.15 8.48
CA PRO A 123 4.56 -14.46 8.64
C PRO A 123 3.09 -14.45 8.22
N ASN A 124 2.76 -15.29 7.24
CA ASN A 124 1.40 -15.58 6.76
C ASN A 124 0.67 -14.42 6.03
N ASP A 125 1.38 -13.40 5.52
CA ASP A 125 0.72 -12.38 4.68
C ASP A 125 0.66 -12.78 3.19
N GLY A 126 1.59 -13.62 2.73
CA GLY A 126 1.70 -14.10 1.35
C GLY A 126 2.29 -13.07 0.38
N GLU A 127 2.79 -11.94 0.89
CA GLU A 127 3.35 -10.85 0.10
C GLU A 127 4.87 -10.99 -0.01
N ASN A 128 5.50 -10.09 -0.76
CA ASN A 128 6.94 -10.09 -0.95
C ASN A 128 7.67 -9.55 0.30
N PRO A 129 8.87 -10.06 0.63
CA PRO A 129 9.68 -9.50 1.71
C PRO A 129 9.96 -8.01 1.48
N ILE A 130 9.96 -7.25 2.56
CA ILE A 130 10.12 -5.79 2.52
C ILE A 130 11.50 -5.43 3.07
N CYS A 131 12.20 -4.50 2.43
CA CYS A 131 13.40 -3.91 3.00
C CYS A 131 13.03 -3.08 4.23
N VAL A 132 13.43 -3.52 5.42
CA VAL A 132 13.08 -2.87 6.69
C VAL A 132 14.23 -2.09 7.31
N PHE A 133 15.46 -2.31 6.86
CA PHE A 133 16.65 -1.65 7.41
C PHE A 133 17.74 -1.53 6.34
N THR A 134 18.52 -0.45 6.40
CA THR A 134 19.59 -0.17 5.44
C THR A 134 20.78 0.47 6.16
N ALA A 135 21.97 -0.06 5.92
CA ALA A 135 23.24 0.55 6.31
C ALA A 135 24.05 0.89 5.06
N GLU A 136 24.68 2.06 5.06
CA GLU A 136 25.57 2.56 4.02
C GLU A 136 27.02 2.30 4.43
N PHE A 137 27.91 2.02 3.48
CA PHE A 137 29.34 1.81 3.76
C PHE A 137 30.07 3.12 4.09
N LYS A 138 29.74 3.68 5.26
CA LYS A 138 30.32 4.88 5.86
C LYS A 138 30.69 4.57 7.30
N LYS A 139 31.89 4.95 7.74
CA LYS A 139 32.41 4.61 9.07
C LYS A 139 31.51 5.15 10.19
N GLU A 140 30.92 6.31 9.95
CA GLU A 140 30.03 7.05 10.85
C GLU A 140 28.57 6.56 10.81
N ASP A 141 28.21 5.62 9.93
CA ASP A 141 26.84 5.11 9.87
C ASP A 141 26.53 4.22 11.09
N VAL A 142 25.68 4.75 11.97
CA VAL A 142 25.17 4.03 13.15
C VAL A 142 24.44 2.74 12.79
N ASN A 143 23.82 2.67 11.61
CA ASN A 143 23.12 1.46 11.16
C ASN A 143 24.10 0.32 10.89
N GLY A 144 25.30 0.65 10.44
CA GLY A 144 26.40 -0.28 10.28
C GLY A 144 26.82 -0.97 11.58
N SER A 145 26.96 -0.19 12.65
CA SER A 145 27.23 -0.74 13.99
C SER A 145 26.10 -1.66 14.48
N ILE A 146 24.84 -1.26 14.27
CA ILE A 146 23.67 -2.05 14.67
C ILE A 146 23.65 -3.40 13.93
N ILE A 147 23.92 -3.42 12.62
CA ILE A 147 23.92 -4.67 11.87
C ILE A 147 25.06 -5.60 12.31
N CYS A 148 26.24 -5.03 12.66
CA CYS A 148 27.34 -5.81 13.22
C CYS A 148 26.96 -6.42 14.57
N ASP A 149 26.31 -5.66 15.44
CA ASP A 149 25.84 -6.17 16.74
C ASP A 149 24.81 -7.30 16.57
N LEU A 150 23.87 -7.15 15.64
CA LEU A 150 22.87 -8.19 15.32
C LEU A 150 23.52 -9.45 14.75
N LEU A 151 24.58 -9.30 13.95
CA LEU A 151 25.25 -10.40 13.25
C LEU A 151 26.45 -10.99 14.00
N THR A 152 26.90 -10.41 15.12
CA THR A 152 28.03 -10.95 15.90
C THR A 152 27.69 -12.34 16.42
N TYR A 153 28.46 -13.37 16.03
CA TYR A 153 28.17 -14.78 16.25
C TYR A 153 27.82 -15.11 17.71
N ASP A 154 28.64 -14.68 18.67
CA ASP A 154 28.44 -15.00 20.08
C ASP A 154 27.13 -14.41 20.65
N LYS A 155 26.69 -13.28 20.10
CA LYS A 155 25.49 -12.56 20.53
C LYS A 155 24.26 -12.82 19.67
N PHE A 156 24.45 -13.41 18.49
CA PHE A 156 23.41 -13.58 17.49
C PHE A 156 22.28 -14.47 18.03
N ASN A 157 21.05 -14.10 17.72
CA ASN A 157 19.87 -14.86 18.06
C ASN A 157 18.81 -14.59 16.99
N LEU A 158 18.28 -15.66 16.39
CA LEU A 158 17.31 -15.55 15.30
C LEU A 158 16.04 -14.78 15.73
N GLY A 159 15.52 -15.06 16.93
CA GLY A 159 14.36 -14.35 17.47
C GLY A 159 14.63 -12.86 17.71
N LYS A 160 15.85 -12.47 18.10
CA LYS A 160 16.22 -11.05 18.26
C LYS A 160 16.24 -10.29 16.93
N ILE A 161 16.84 -10.87 15.89
CA ILE A 161 16.85 -10.22 14.57
C ILE A 161 15.45 -10.18 13.94
N GLU A 162 14.63 -11.22 14.12
CA GLU A 162 13.22 -11.20 13.69
C GLU A 162 12.41 -10.12 14.42
N THR A 163 12.61 -10.00 15.75
CA THR A 163 11.95 -8.95 16.55
C THR A 163 12.37 -7.57 16.08
N PHE A 164 13.67 -7.35 15.86
CA PHE A 164 14.19 -6.11 15.31
C PHE A 164 13.55 -5.77 13.95
N CYS A 165 13.52 -6.73 13.02
CA CYS A 165 12.92 -6.54 11.70
C CYS A 165 11.42 -6.20 11.79
N ASN A 166 10.66 -6.87 12.67
CA ASN A 166 9.26 -6.58 12.91
C ASN A 166 9.04 -5.17 13.50
N GLU A 167 9.90 -4.72 14.41
CA GLU A 167 9.85 -3.36 14.95
C GLU A 167 10.13 -2.31 13.88
N GLN A 168 11.13 -2.53 13.02
CA GLN A 168 11.40 -1.64 11.89
C GLN A 168 10.24 -1.62 10.90
N TYR A 169 9.64 -2.78 10.59
CA TYR A 169 8.43 -2.87 9.79
C TYR A 169 7.28 -2.04 10.39
N LYS A 170 7.01 -2.16 11.69
CA LYS A 170 5.98 -1.37 12.38
C LYS A 170 6.24 0.13 12.27
N LYS A 171 7.50 0.58 12.41
CA LYS A 171 7.89 2.00 12.22
C LYS A 171 7.63 2.47 10.79
N ILE A 172 7.97 1.65 9.79
CA ILE A 172 7.69 1.92 8.38
C ILE A 172 6.18 2.02 8.14
N GLN A 173 5.39 1.08 8.66
CA GLN A 173 3.92 1.12 8.55
C GLN A 173 3.33 2.37 9.20
N ALA A 174 3.77 2.72 10.40
CA ALA A 174 3.30 3.91 11.11
C ALA A 174 3.62 5.18 10.32
N ARG A 175 4.85 5.29 9.78
CA ARG A 175 5.28 6.42 8.95
C ARG A 175 4.51 6.50 7.64
N ASN A 176 4.30 5.37 6.97
CA ASN A 176 3.52 5.30 5.74
C ASN A 176 2.04 5.67 5.98
N ASN A 177 1.47 5.23 7.10
CA ASN A 177 0.13 5.61 7.51
C ASN A 177 0.04 7.12 7.78
N LEU A 178 1.01 7.68 8.52
CA LEU A 178 1.07 9.12 8.75
C LEU A 178 1.21 9.89 7.43
N HIS A 179 2.12 9.49 6.54
CA HIS A 179 2.30 10.13 5.25
C HIS A 179 1.01 10.10 4.43
N ARG A 180 0.33 8.94 4.38
CA ARG A 180 -0.97 8.80 3.72
C ARG A 180 -2.00 9.75 4.34
N ARG A 181 -2.12 9.78 5.67
CA ARG A 181 -3.04 10.67 6.39
C ARG A 181 -2.75 12.13 6.14
N VAL A 182 -1.49 12.55 6.18
CA VAL A 182 -1.09 13.94 5.88
C VAL A 182 -1.42 14.29 4.42
N SER A 183 -1.11 13.39 3.48
CA SER A 183 -1.41 13.60 2.07
C SER A 183 -2.91 13.68 1.78
N GLU A 184 -3.73 12.88 2.48
CA GLU A 184 -5.20 12.93 2.40
C GLU A 184 -5.75 14.20 3.06
N PHE A 185 -5.24 14.56 4.24
CA PHE A 185 -5.64 15.74 5.01
C PHE A 185 -5.34 17.04 4.26
N LEU A 186 -4.21 17.12 3.57
CA LEU A 186 -3.76 18.29 2.81
C LEU A 186 -4.02 18.17 1.29
N SER A 187 -4.82 17.19 0.87
CA SER A 187 -5.14 16.96 -0.55
C SER A 187 -5.91 18.12 -1.20
N GLU A 188 -5.82 18.20 -2.54
CA GLU A 188 -6.61 19.14 -3.34
C GLU A 188 -8.11 18.82 -3.19
N GLY A 189 -8.82 19.63 -2.39
CA GLY A 189 -10.24 19.46 -2.05
C GLY A 189 -10.52 19.39 -0.54
N ASN A 190 -9.60 18.82 0.24
CA ASN A 190 -9.75 18.72 1.70
C ASN A 190 -8.88 19.74 2.45
N GLY A 191 -7.70 20.08 1.92
CA GLY A 191 -6.69 20.87 2.63
C GLY A 191 -7.21 22.18 3.19
N VAL A 192 -7.86 23.02 2.38
CA VAL A 192 -8.39 24.32 2.83
C VAL A 192 -9.46 24.14 3.90
N LYS A 193 -10.44 23.25 3.69
CA LYS A 193 -11.52 22.97 4.66
C LYS A 193 -10.96 22.50 6.00
N ASN A 194 -10.01 21.56 5.95
CA ASN A 194 -9.38 20.99 7.13
C ASN A 194 -8.57 22.04 7.90
N MET A 195 -7.82 22.88 7.21
CA MET A 195 -7.07 23.97 7.85
C MET A 195 -8.00 25.03 8.45
N ILE A 196 -9.09 25.38 7.78
CA ILE A 196 -10.11 26.27 8.35
C ILE A 196 -10.71 25.65 9.61
N SER A 197 -11.04 24.36 9.60
CA SER A 197 -11.55 23.66 10.80
C SER A 197 -10.56 23.74 11.96
N LEU A 198 -9.27 23.46 11.72
CA LEU A 198 -8.24 23.57 12.76
C LEU A 198 -8.11 24.99 13.32
N LEU A 199 -8.23 26.00 12.47
CA LEU A 199 -8.20 27.40 12.92
C LEU A 199 -9.45 27.74 13.74
N LYS A 200 -10.63 27.24 13.37
CA LYS A 200 -11.85 27.41 14.18
C LYS A 200 -11.69 26.76 15.55
N ASP A 201 -11.29 25.50 15.59
CA ASP A 201 -11.11 24.75 16.84
C ASP A 201 -10.13 25.47 17.79
N LYS A 202 -9.05 26.04 17.24
CA LYS A 202 -8.08 26.85 17.99
C LYS A 202 -8.72 28.06 18.65
N PHE A 203 -9.42 28.91 17.89
CA PHE A 203 -9.98 30.15 18.44
C PHE A 203 -11.21 29.90 19.32
N THR A 204 -12.00 28.86 19.03
CA THR A 204 -13.07 28.43 19.95
C THR A 204 -12.49 27.99 21.29
N ALA A 205 -11.38 27.25 21.31
CA ALA A 205 -10.69 26.86 22.54
C ALA A 205 -10.08 28.05 23.32
N GLU A 206 -9.78 29.15 22.63
CA GLU A 206 -9.34 30.41 23.23
C GLU A 206 -10.51 31.27 23.79
N GLY A 207 -11.76 30.83 23.57
CA GLY A 207 -12.96 31.43 24.16
C GLY A 207 -13.73 32.38 23.23
N PHE A 208 -13.38 32.44 21.94
CA PHE A 208 -14.10 33.25 20.96
C PHE A 208 -15.39 32.55 20.49
N GLU A 209 -16.47 33.31 20.28
CA GLU A 209 -17.71 32.77 19.75
C GLU A 209 -17.58 32.37 18.27
N GLU A 210 -18.23 31.28 17.88
CA GLU A 210 -18.16 30.74 16.51
C GLU A 210 -18.66 31.74 15.46
N SER A 211 -19.65 32.56 15.81
CA SER A 211 -20.18 33.66 14.98
C SER A 211 -19.09 34.67 14.61
N ALA A 212 -18.36 35.18 15.62
CA ALA A 212 -17.27 36.13 15.44
C ALA A 212 -16.11 35.53 14.63
N ILE A 213 -15.76 34.25 14.88
CA ILE A 213 -14.74 33.53 14.11
C ILE A 213 -15.13 33.44 12.62
N ASN A 214 -16.41 33.13 12.34
CA ASN A 214 -16.91 33.02 10.97
C ASN A 214 -16.92 34.36 10.22
N GLU A 215 -17.25 35.46 10.89
CA GLU A 215 -17.20 36.81 10.32
C GLU A 215 -15.77 37.20 9.93
N GLU A 216 -14.79 36.93 10.81
CA GLU A 216 -13.39 37.18 10.50
C GLU A 216 -12.88 36.28 9.37
N PHE A 217 -13.28 35.00 9.35
CA PHE A 217 -12.82 34.04 8.35
C PHE A 217 -13.45 34.27 6.97
N ALA A 218 -14.58 34.99 6.88
CA ALA A 218 -15.18 35.36 5.60
C ALA A 218 -14.24 36.26 4.75
N ASN A 219 -13.32 36.98 5.41
CA ASN A 219 -12.34 37.85 4.77
C ASN A 219 -10.98 37.15 4.53
N LEU A 220 -10.85 35.88 4.91
CA LEU A 220 -9.59 35.13 4.82
C LEU A 220 -9.53 34.32 3.52
N THR A 221 -8.47 34.52 2.74
CA THR A 221 -8.11 33.61 1.62
C THR A 221 -7.01 32.66 2.05
N LEU A 222 -7.31 31.37 2.11
CA LEU A 222 -6.34 30.32 2.46
C LEU A 222 -6.08 29.41 1.26
N THR A 223 -4.80 29.22 0.93
CA THR A 223 -4.36 28.26 -0.09
C THR A 223 -3.41 27.26 0.56
N VAL A 224 -3.67 25.96 0.33
CA VAL A 224 -2.83 24.88 0.85
C VAL A 224 -2.17 24.17 -0.32
N HIS A 225 -0.83 24.14 -0.32
CA HIS A 225 -0.03 23.41 -1.29
C HIS A 225 0.83 22.38 -0.56
N TYR A 226 0.60 21.10 -0.87
CA TYR A 226 1.40 19.99 -0.33
C TYR A 226 2.27 19.41 -1.44
N GLU A 227 3.57 19.68 -1.37
CA GLU A 227 4.54 19.06 -2.26
C GLU A 227 4.92 17.67 -1.77
N ASN A 228 4.47 16.65 -2.48
CA ASN A 228 4.97 15.30 -2.26
C ASN A 228 6.36 15.18 -2.92
N LYS A 229 7.40 15.66 -2.23
CA LYS A 229 8.78 15.31 -2.58
C LYS A 229 8.92 13.82 -2.31
N SER A 230 8.97 13.02 -3.37
CA SER A 230 9.15 11.58 -3.28
C SER A 230 10.33 11.26 -2.37
N ILE A 231 10.06 10.83 -1.14
CA ILE A 231 11.07 10.25 -0.27
C ILE A 231 11.48 8.94 -0.95
N LEU A 232 12.79 8.79 -1.18
CA LEU A 232 13.55 7.60 -1.62
C LEU A 232 12.74 6.41 -2.16
N PRO A 233 13.04 5.89 -3.37
CA PRO A 233 12.32 4.77 -4.00
C PRO A 233 12.21 3.45 -3.20
N SER A 234 12.83 3.31 -2.02
CA SER A 234 12.94 2.04 -1.29
C SER A 234 11.78 1.69 -0.35
N LEU A 235 10.74 2.52 -0.20
CA LEU A 235 9.64 2.25 0.75
C LEU A 235 8.22 2.29 0.15
N GLN A 236 8.11 2.30 -1.18
CA GLN A 236 6.82 2.07 -1.83
C GLN A 236 6.44 0.58 -1.70
N LEU A 237 5.69 0.25 -0.65
CA LEU A 237 4.82 -0.91 -0.66
C LEU A 237 3.91 -0.79 -1.88
N LYS A 238 4.20 -1.58 -2.92
CA LYS A 238 3.41 -1.64 -4.14
C LYS A 238 1.97 -1.95 -3.76
N THR A 239 1.10 -0.96 -3.84
CA THR A 239 -0.34 -1.20 -3.98
C THR A 239 -0.53 -2.01 -5.25
N ARG A 240 -0.94 -3.28 -5.10
CA ARG A 240 -1.39 -4.22 -6.12
C ARG A 240 -1.43 -3.66 -7.54
N GLN A 241 -0.37 -3.89 -8.30
CA GLN A 241 -0.52 -4.12 -9.74
C GLN A 241 -0.64 -5.63 -9.92
N THR A 242 -1.87 -6.12 -10.08
CA THR A 242 -2.11 -7.49 -10.51
C THR A 242 -1.61 -7.65 -11.94
N SER A 243 -0.41 -8.17 -12.11
CA SER A 243 0.02 -8.82 -13.35
C SER A 243 -0.75 -10.13 -13.48
N LYS A 244 -1.84 -10.14 -14.24
CA LYS A 244 -2.45 -11.39 -14.72
C LYS A 244 -1.60 -11.90 -15.88
N ASN A 245 -0.84 -12.97 -15.62
CA ASN A 245 -0.42 -13.86 -16.69
C ASN A 245 -1.65 -14.57 -17.25
N SER A 246 -1.72 -14.54 -18.57
CA SER A 246 -2.74 -15.13 -19.41
C SER A 246 -2.77 -16.65 -19.25
N GLN A 247 -3.94 -17.19 -18.92
CA GLN A 247 -4.42 -18.43 -19.52
C GLN A 247 -5.93 -18.35 -19.64
N ASN A 248 -6.39 -18.60 -20.85
CA ASN A 248 -7.78 -18.58 -21.28
C ASN A 248 -8.60 -19.59 -20.48
N ASP A 249 -9.73 -19.14 -19.95
CA ASP A 249 -10.99 -19.87 -20.08
C ASP A 249 -12.15 -18.92 -19.82
N TYR A 250 -13.05 -18.85 -20.80
CA TYR A 250 -14.28 -18.09 -20.73
C TYR A 250 -15.19 -18.65 -19.64
N LYS A 251 -15.33 -17.92 -18.53
CA LYS A 251 -16.51 -17.98 -17.67
C LYS A 251 -16.92 -16.55 -17.27
N GLU A 252 -18.17 -16.20 -17.54
CA GLU A 252 -18.85 -15.08 -16.89
C GLU A 252 -18.56 -15.15 -15.39
N SER A 253 -17.98 -14.08 -14.84
CA SER A 253 -17.79 -13.98 -13.39
C SER A 253 -18.35 -12.67 -12.90
N ASP A 254 -19.26 -12.79 -11.94
CA ASP A 254 -19.78 -11.73 -11.09
C ASP A 254 -18.68 -10.74 -10.73
N SER A 255 -18.89 -9.47 -11.05
CA SER A 255 -17.98 -8.42 -10.63
C SER A 255 -17.92 -8.41 -9.10
N LYS A 256 -16.79 -8.81 -8.51
CA LYS A 256 -16.60 -8.75 -7.07
C LYS A 256 -16.73 -7.29 -6.62
N ASP A 257 -17.70 -7.04 -5.75
CA ASP A 257 -17.93 -5.74 -5.14
C ASP A 257 -16.76 -5.38 -4.22
N HIS A 258 -16.04 -4.32 -4.60
CA HIS A 258 -14.87 -3.80 -3.88
C HIS A 258 -15.17 -2.56 -3.02
N THR A 259 -16.45 -2.17 -2.89
CA THR A 259 -16.89 -0.99 -2.15
C THR A 259 -16.42 -1.05 -0.69
N LYS A 260 -15.91 0.08 -0.20
CA LYS A 260 -15.46 0.31 1.18
C LYS A 260 -16.31 1.39 1.85
N PHE A 261 -16.37 1.34 3.18
CA PHE A 261 -17.26 2.17 4.00
C PHE A 261 -16.47 2.83 5.14
N SER A 262 -16.87 4.02 5.55
CA SER A 262 -16.21 4.86 6.57
C SER A 262 -17.24 5.40 7.56
N LEU A 263 -16.89 5.47 8.85
CA LEU A 263 -17.68 6.14 9.90
C LEU A 263 -17.24 7.58 10.14
N ASP A 264 -15.97 7.86 9.88
CA ASP A 264 -15.30 9.13 10.14
C ASP A 264 -14.99 9.92 8.86
N GLY A 265 -15.39 9.38 7.69
CA GLY A 265 -15.03 9.92 6.38
C GLY A 265 -13.53 9.87 6.05
N ILE A 266 -12.72 9.23 6.90
CA ILE A 266 -11.24 9.20 6.82
C ILE A 266 -10.74 7.77 6.60
N ASN A 267 -11.25 6.79 7.37
CA ASN A 267 -10.80 5.41 7.30
C ASN A 267 -11.85 4.54 6.57
N PHE A 268 -11.53 4.15 5.33
CA PHE A 268 -12.40 3.32 4.50
C PHE A 268 -12.07 1.82 4.62
N TYR A 269 -13.04 1.05 5.06
CA TYR A 269 -12.91 -0.39 5.34
C TYR A 269 -13.76 -1.23 4.40
N VAL A 270 -13.22 -2.37 3.96
CA VAL A 270 -14.02 -3.40 3.28
C VAL A 270 -15.10 -3.93 4.23
N LYS A 271 -16.24 -4.38 3.69
CA LYS A 271 -17.44 -4.83 4.41
C LYS A 271 -17.17 -5.51 5.76
N ARG A 272 -16.39 -6.60 5.76
CA ARG A 272 -16.08 -7.37 6.97
C ARG A 272 -15.38 -6.55 8.06
N ARG A 273 -14.46 -5.68 7.66
CA ARG A 273 -13.69 -4.86 8.60
C ARG A 273 -14.52 -3.67 9.05
N PHE A 274 -15.32 -3.09 8.16
CA PHE A 274 -16.26 -2.03 8.52
C PHE A 274 -17.18 -2.45 9.67
N VAL A 275 -17.76 -3.65 9.63
CA VAL A 275 -18.59 -4.16 10.74
C VAL A 275 -17.80 -4.20 12.06
N LEU A 276 -16.58 -4.74 12.06
CA LEU A 276 -15.75 -4.78 13.27
C LEU A 276 -15.50 -3.37 13.83
N GLU A 277 -15.18 -2.41 12.97
CA GLU A 277 -14.91 -1.03 13.39
C GLU A 277 -16.18 -0.33 13.90
N VAL A 278 -17.36 -0.60 13.33
CA VAL A 278 -18.66 -0.12 13.86
C VAL A 278 -18.91 -0.64 15.28
N ILE A 279 -18.69 -1.93 15.53
CA ILE A 279 -18.87 -2.50 16.88
C ILE A 279 -17.86 -1.89 17.86
N LYS A 280 -16.59 -1.76 17.47
CA LYS A 280 -15.56 -1.13 18.30
C LYS A 280 -15.89 0.34 18.62
N HIS A 281 -16.36 1.09 17.64
CA HIS A 281 -16.76 2.49 17.82
C HIS A 281 -17.95 2.60 18.77
N TYR A 282 -18.98 1.76 18.59
CA TYR A 282 -20.15 1.76 19.47
C TYR A 282 -19.81 1.44 20.94
N ILE A 283 -18.93 0.48 21.19
CA ILE A 283 -18.49 0.18 22.56
C ILE A 283 -17.66 1.32 23.14
N LYS A 284 -16.90 2.04 22.32
CA LYS A 284 -16.15 3.23 22.75
C LYS A 284 -17.09 4.35 23.21
N ASP A 285 -18.19 4.56 22.50
CA ASP A 285 -19.20 5.57 22.85
C ASP A 285 -20.10 5.13 24.02
N HIS A 286 -20.17 3.82 24.28
CA HIS A 286 -20.94 3.21 25.36
C HIS A 286 -20.07 2.28 26.23
N PRO A 287 -19.11 2.82 27.02
CA PRO A 287 -18.06 2.03 27.68
C PRO A 287 -18.58 0.99 28.68
N ASN A 288 -19.78 1.18 29.23
CA ASN A 288 -20.39 0.29 30.23
C ASN A 288 -21.39 -0.72 29.63
N ILE A 289 -21.52 -0.79 28.30
CA ILE A 289 -22.48 -1.70 27.67
C ILE A 289 -22.12 -3.16 27.92
N ASN A 290 -23.11 -3.96 28.32
CA ASN A 290 -22.93 -5.40 28.46
C ASN A 290 -23.30 -6.18 27.18
N TYR A 291 -22.98 -7.47 27.14
CA TYR A 291 -23.24 -8.32 25.98
C TYR A 291 -24.72 -8.32 25.54
N VAL A 292 -25.64 -8.39 26.50
CA VAL A 292 -27.09 -8.49 26.23
C VAL A 292 -27.62 -7.20 25.61
N GLU A 293 -27.17 -6.05 26.10
CA GLU A 293 -27.49 -4.74 25.55
C GLU A 293 -26.90 -4.56 24.15
N LEU A 294 -25.64 -4.98 23.96
CA LEU A 294 -24.98 -4.91 22.65
C LEU A 294 -25.68 -5.82 21.62
N GLU A 295 -26.19 -6.98 22.03
CA GLU A 295 -27.00 -7.85 21.17
C GLU A 295 -28.38 -7.25 20.85
N LYS A 296 -28.94 -6.38 21.69
CA LYS A 296 -30.16 -5.63 21.34
C LYS A 296 -29.90 -4.58 20.25
N VAL A 297 -28.73 -3.93 20.30
CA VAL A 297 -28.32 -2.93 19.30
C VAL A 297 -27.95 -3.60 17.98
N PHE A 298 -27.21 -4.71 18.03
CA PHE A 298 -26.79 -5.48 16.87
C PHE A 298 -27.38 -6.90 16.89
N PRO A 299 -28.69 -7.04 16.65
CA PRO A 299 -29.38 -8.30 16.83
C PRO A 299 -28.89 -9.37 15.87
N SER A 300 -28.86 -10.61 16.36
CA SER A 300 -28.34 -11.77 15.64
C SER A 300 -28.94 -11.96 14.23
N ASN A 301 -30.18 -11.52 14.01
CA ASN A 301 -30.87 -11.59 12.71
C ASN A 301 -30.31 -10.65 11.63
N LEU A 302 -29.49 -9.65 11.98
CA LEU A 302 -28.75 -8.85 10.99
C LEU A 302 -27.79 -9.73 10.17
N HIS A 303 -27.32 -10.83 10.77
CA HIS A 303 -26.58 -11.88 10.07
C HIS A 303 -27.44 -13.15 9.97
N SER A 304 -27.43 -13.99 11.01
CA SER A 304 -28.28 -15.18 11.15
C SER A 304 -28.41 -15.53 12.63
N LYS A 305 -29.54 -16.10 13.05
CA LYS A 305 -29.74 -16.46 14.48
C LYS A 305 -28.63 -17.37 15.03
N ALA A 306 -28.09 -18.26 14.20
CA ALA A 306 -27.05 -19.20 14.61
C ALA A 306 -25.67 -18.55 14.79
N LEU A 307 -25.27 -17.67 13.86
CA LEU A 307 -23.92 -17.09 13.83
C LEU A 307 -23.84 -15.68 14.44
N GLY A 308 -24.92 -14.91 14.35
CA GLY A 308 -25.01 -13.57 14.88
C GLY A 308 -24.03 -12.57 14.24
N VAL A 309 -24.18 -11.31 14.64
CA VAL A 309 -23.19 -10.25 14.37
C VAL A 309 -22.01 -10.40 15.33
N ILE A 310 -22.34 -10.62 16.61
CA ILE A 310 -21.40 -10.82 17.71
C ILE A 310 -21.72 -12.13 18.44
N ARG A 311 -20.69 -12.75 19.02
CA ARG A 311 -20.79 -13.90 19.94
C ARG A 311 -19.75 -13.77 21.05
N THR A 312 -19.96 -14.44 22.17
CA THR A 312 -18.91 -14.55 23.18
C THR A 312 -17.78 -15.43 22.63
N LEU A 313 -16.53 -15.10 22.99
CA LEU A 313 -15.36 -15.87 22.56
C LEU A 313 -15.44 -17.32 23.04
N ILE A 314 -15.93 -17.54 24.27
CA ILE A 314 -16.10 -18.86 24.88
C ILE A 314 -17.05 -19.72 24.04
N GLU A 315 -18.23 -19.17 23.70
CA GLU A 315 -19.23 -19.89 22.89
C GLU A 315 -18.66 -20.29 21.51
N VAL A 316 -17.94 -19.38 20.85
CA VAL A 316 -17.34 -19.66 19.54
C VAL A 316 -16.22 -20.70 19.66
N GLN A 317 -15.38 -20.62 20.69
CA GLN A 317 -14.32 -21.60 20.93
C GLN A 317 -14.88 -23.01 21.18
N GLU A 318 -15.95 -23.14 21.96
CA GLU A 318 -16.63 -24.44 22.15
C GLU A 318 -17.23 -24.97 20.85
N LYS A 319 -17.91 -24.11 20.08
CA LYS A 319 -18.49 -24.51 18.78
C LYS A 319 -17.43 -24.89 17.75
N ILE A 320 -16.24 -24.27 17.77
CA ILE A 320 -15.13 -24.62 16.87
C ILE A 320 -14.68 -26.07 17.06
N LYS A 321 -14.78 -26.64 18.27
CA LYS A 321 -14.42 -28.04 18.53
C LYS A 321 -15.26 -29.01 17.71
N SER A 322 -16.54 -28.72 17.53
CA SER A 322 -17.47 -29.52 16.72
C SER A 322 -17.57 -29.07 15.27
N HIS A 323 -17.33 -27.78 14.98
CA HIS A 323 -17.45 -27.16 13.65
C HIS A 323 -16.21 -26.30 13.35
N PRO A 324 -15.10 -26.90 12.87
CA PRO A 324 -13.82 -26.20 12.67
C PRO A 324 -13.87 -25.04 11.66
N ASP A 325 -14.87 -25.01 10.77
CA ASP A 325 -15.06 -23.95 9.79
C ASP A 325 -15.34 -22.59 10.44
N LEU A 326 -15.92 -22.58 11.65
CA LEU A 326 -16.20 -21.36 12.43
C LEU A 326 -14.93 -20.55 12.71
N LYS A 327 -13.75 -21.18 12.73
CA LYS A 327 -12.46 -20.49 12.87
C LYS A 327 -12.22 -19.43 11.78
N LYS A 328 -12.82 -19.63 10.59
CA LYS A 328 -12.72 -18.68 9.47
C LYS A 328 -13.87 -17.66 9.44
N ARG A 329 -14.91 -17.83 10.25
CA ARG A 329 -16.14 -17.01 10.22
C ARG A 329 -16.13 -15.83 11.19
N TYR A 330 -15.27 -15.84 12.20
CA TYR A 330 -15.15 -14.75 13.17
C TYR A 330 -13.75 -14.14 13.15
N PHE A 331 -13.64 -12.89 13.61
CA PHE A 331 -12.36 -12.28 13.93
C PHE A 331 -11.84 -12.81 15.27
N LEU A 332 -10.79 -13.64 15.21
CA LEU A 332 -10.25 -14.37 16.36
C LEU A 332 -8.81 -13.98 16.72
N LYS A 333 -8.20 -13.04 15.99
CA LYS A 333 -6.85 -12.58 16.32
C LYS A 333 -6.87 -11.78 17.63
N PRO A 334 -5.80 -11.82 18.45
CA PRO A 334 -5.78 -11.15 19.75
C PRO A 334 -6.14 -9.65 19.71
N ASP A 335 -5.78 -8.94 18.65
CA ASP A 335 -6.06 -7.50 18.43
C ASP A 335 -7.49 -7.21 17.89
N GLU A 336 -8.20 -8.26 17.49
CA GLU A 336 -9.55 -8.17 16.92
C GLU A 336 -10.64 -8.64 17.90
N VAL A 337 -10.28 -9.43 18.91
CA VAL A 337 -11.16 -9.77 20.04
C VAL A 337 -11.43 -8.51 20.86
N ILE A 338 -12.70 -8.25 21.18
CA ILE A 338 -13.11 -7.07 21.93
C ILE A 338 -13.38 -7.47 23.38
N LEU A 339 -12.84 -6.70 24.32
CA LEU A 339 -13.07 -6.86 25.76
C LEU A 339 -14.11 -5.85 26.23
N LEU A 340 -15.21 -6.33 26.81
CA LEU A 340 -16.22 -5.49 27.46
C LEU A 340 -15.81 -5.14 28.89
N ALA A 341 -16.44 -4.13 29.48
CA ALA A 341 -16.12 -3.63 30.82
C ALA A 341 -16.30 -4.68 31.94
N ASP A 342 -17.24 -5.62 31.76
CA ASP A 342 -17.48 -6.74 32.69
C ASP A 342 -16.48 -7.89 32.54
N GLY A 343 -15.47 -7.75 31.67
CA GLY A 343 -14.47 -8.77 31.38
C GLY A 343 -14.90 -9.77 30.30
N THR A 344 -16.13 -9.68 29.79
CA THR A 344 -16.61 -10.54 28.70
C THR A 344 -15.82 -10.28 27.42
N LYS A 345 -15.26 -11.34 26.83
CA LYS A 345 -14.61 -11.27 25.51
C LYS A 345 -15.61 -11.62 24.42
N ILE A 346 -15.73 -10.76 23.43
CA ILE A 346 -16.64 -10.95 22.29
C ILE A 346 -15.88 -10.96 20.98
N VAL A 347 -16.47 -11.60 19.97
CA VAL A 347 -15.94 -11.71 18.62
C VAL A 347 -16.99 -11.32 17.60
N VAL A 348 -16.54 -10.74 16.48
CA VAL A 348 -17.41 -10.25 15.42
C VAL A 348 -17.34 -11.18 14.22
N ASN A 349 -18.48 -11.44 13.59
CA ASN A 349 -18.57 -12.22 12.36
C ASN A 349 -17.90 -11.48 11.19
N ASN A 350 -17.18 -12.18 10.33
CA ASN A 350 -16.43 -11.62 9.21
C ASN A 350 -17.03 -11.96 7.82
N GLN A 351 -18.09 -12.78 7.76
CA GLN A 351 -18.68 -13.28 6.51
C GLN A 351 -20.01 -12.61 6.18
N TRP A 352 -19.95 -11.45 5.53
CA TRP A 352 -21.16 -10.65 5.34
C TRP A 352 -21.87 -10.85 4.00
N GLY A 353 -21.14 -11.07 2.90
CA GLY A 353 -21.72 -11.34 1.58
C GLY A 353 -22.93 -10.47 1.24
N THR A 354 -24.07 -11.11 0.94
CA THR A 354 -25.37 -10.48 0.64
C THR A 354 -26.13 -9.99 1.88
N LEU A 355 -25.69 -10.33 3.09
CA LEU A 355 -26.28 -9.88 4.36
C LEU A 355 -25.78 -8.48 4.77
N PHE A 356 -24.65 -8.04 4.21
CA PHE A 356 -24.05 -6.73 4.53
C PHE A 356 -25.01 -5.53 4.44
N PRO A 357 -25.88 -5.38 3.41
CA PRO A 357 -26.78 -4.24 3.32
C PRO A 357 -27.68 -4.07 4.56
N ARG A 358 -28.13 -5.17 5.18
CA ARG A 358 -28.95 -5.12 6.42
C ARG A 358 -28.17 -4.51 7.58
N PHE A 359 -26.91 -4.90 7.72
CA PHE A 359 -26.03 -4.32 8.73
C PHE A 359 -25.73 -2.85 8.42
N LEU A 360 -25.50 -2.50 7.15
CA LEU A 360 -25.24 -1.13 6.73
C LEU A 360 -26.41 -0.20 7.06
N GLU A 361 -27.66 -0.64 6.83
CA GLU A 361 -28.84 0.10 7.25
C GLU A 361 -28.92 0.30 8.76
N ALA A 362 -28.60 -0.74 9.55
CA ALA A 362 -28.54 -0.62 11.01
C ALA A 362 -27.45 0.38 11.45
N ALA A 363 -26.26 0.31 10.84
CA ALA A 363 -25.17 1.24 11.13
C ALA A 363 -25.50 2.69 10.74
N LYS A 364 -26.18 2.91 9.61
CA LYS A 364 -26.63 4.25 9.16
C LYS A 364 -27.66 4.90 10.08
N LYS A 365 -28.38 4.12 10.90
CA LYS A 365 -29.28 4.66 11.94
C LYS A 365 -28.53 5.17 13.16
N LEU A 366 -27.30 4.70 13.37
CA LEU A 366 -26.46 5.05 14.52
C LEU A 366 -25.44 6.14 14.16
N TYR A 367 -24.91 6.10 12.94
CA TYR A 367 -23.79 6.94 12.51
C TYR A 367 -23.97 7.43 11.07
N GLN A 368 -23.30 8.55 10.75
CA GLN A 368 -23.12 8.97 9.36
C GLN A 368 -22.11 8.04 8.68
N VAL A 369 -22.55 7.28 7.67
CA VAL A 369 -21.69 6.34 6.94
C VAL A 369 -21.49 6.83 5.51
N THR A 370 -20.24 6.96 5.09
CA THR A 370 -19.85 7.24 3.70
C THR A 370 -19.25 6.00 3.04
N ASN A 371 -19.26 5.93 1.71
CA ASN A 371 -18.60 4.86 0.96
C ASN A 371 -17.61 5.43 -0.08
N ASP A 372 -16.67 4.61 -0.53
CA ASP A 372 -15.58 5.02 -1.43
C ASP A 372 -16.02 5.23 -2.89
N THR A 373 -17.29 4.93 -3.21
CA THR A 373 -17.90 5.14 -4.54
C THR A 373 -18.82 6.36 -4.59
N GLU A 374 -19.33 6.82 -3.45
CA GLU A 374 -19.97 8.11 -3.23
C GLU A 374 -18.87 9.18 -3.17
N SER A 375 -18.21 9.37 -4.31
CA SER A 375 -17.35 10.52 -4.52
C SER A 375 -18.22 11.78 -4.50
N ASN A 376 -18.33 12.43 -3.34
CA ASN A 376 -18.72 13.84 -3.27
C ASN A 376 -17.60 14.77 -3.77
N THR A 377 -16.81 14.33 -4.75
CA THR A 377 -16.06 15.24 -5.61
C THR A 377 -17.08 15.91 -6.53
N PRO A 378 -17.15 17.24 -6.59
CA PRO A 378 -17.90 17.92 -7.63
C PRO A 378 -17.47 17.34 -8.97
N ILE A 379 -18.43 16.87 -9.78
CA ILE A 379 -18.14 16.41 -11.13
C ILE A 379 -17.61 17.63 -11.89
N SER A 380 -16.30 17.75 -11.99
CA SER A 380 -15.67 18.80 -12.80
C SER A 380 -16.10 18.59 -14.26
N ARG A 381 -16.95 19.48 -14.75
CA ARG A 381 -17.43 19.50 -16.14
C ARG A 381 -16.54 20.42 -16.95
N LEU A 382 -16.67 20.33 -18.26
CA LEU A 382 -16.04 21.27 -19.18
C LEU A 382 -17.15 22.08 -19.85
N LYS A 383 -16.90 23.38 -19.99
CA LYS A 383 -17.66 24.26 -20.87
C LYS A 383 -16.70 24.84 -21.90
N ILE A 384 -17.02 24.66 -23.18
CA ILE A 384 -16.23 25.16 -24.30
C ILE A 384 -17.08 26.19 -25.03
N THR A 385 -16.59 27.42 -25.15
CA THR A 385 -17.23 28.50 -25.90
C THR A 385 -16.37 28.83 -27.11
N PHE A 386 -16.90 28.64 -28.32
CA PHE A 386 -16.23 29.00 -29.57
C PHE A 386 -16.34 30.51 -29.83
N GLY A 387 -15.41 31.08 -30.60
CA GLY A 387 -15.42 32.51 -30.96
C GLY A 387 -16.68 32.97 -31.71
N ASN A 388 -17.41 32.04 -32.34
CA ASN A 388 -18.71 32.29 -32.97
C ASN A 388 -19.91 32.21 -32.00
N GLY A 389 -19.66 32.07 -30.69
CA GLY A 389 -20.69 31.97 -29.65
C GLY A 389 -21.27 30.58 -29.41
N LYS A 390 -20.89 29.55 -30.19
CA LYS A 390 -21.35 28.16 -29.94
C LYS A 390 -20.78 27.65 -28.61
N VAL A 391 -21.62 27.03 -27.79
CA VAL A 391 -21.21 26.42 -26.51
C VAL A 391 -21.38 24.90 -26.55
N ILE A 392 -20.39 24.16 -26.05
CA ILE A 392 -20.46 22.72 -25.79
C ILE A 392 -20.23 22.49 -24.30
N GLN A 393 -21.21 21.88 -23.62
CA GLN A 393 -21.13 21.57 -22.20
C GLN A 393 -21.93 20.30 -21.91
N GLU A 394 -21.23 19.18 -21.78
CA GLU A 394 -21.84 17.89 -21.51
C GLU A 394 -21.77 17.53 -20.02
N THR A 395 -22.57 16.55 -19.62
CA THR A 395 -22.58 16.05 -18.24
C THR A 395 -21.26 15.41 -17.81
N GLN A 396 -20.45 14.96 -18.78
CA GLN A 396 -19.10 14.43 -18.56
C GLN A 396 -18.07 15.22 -19.37
N ALA A 397 -16.93 15.56 -18.73
CA ALA A 397 -15.81 16.22 -19.41
C ALA A 397 -15.28 15.42 -20.62
N ALA A 398 -15.31 14.08 -20.55
CA ALA A 398 -14.92 13.22 -21.67
C ALA A 398 -15.87 13.36 -22.88
N GLU A 399 -17.16 13.53 -22.64
CA GLU A 399 -18.14 13.72 -23.71
C GLU A 399 -18.05 15.13 -24.29
N THR A 400 -17.82 16.15 -23.45
CA THR A 400 -17.56 17.52 -23.91
C THR A 400 -16.33 17.56 -24.84
N PHE A 401 -15.26 16.84 -24.48
CA PHE A 401 -14.07 16.73 -25.33
C PHE A 401 -14.35 16.00 -26.64
N ARG A 402 -15.13 14.91 -26.60
CA ARG A 402 -15.57 14.21 -27.81
C ARG A 402 -16.37 15.12 -28.74
N GLN A 403 -17.35 15.84 -28.22
CA GLN A 403 -18.18 16.77 -29.01
C GLN A 403 -17.37 17.92 -29.62
N PHE A 404 -16.34 18.40 -28.91
CA PHE A 404 -15.38 19.34 -29.48
C PHE A 404 -14.63 18.75 -30.69
N VAL A 405 -14.07 17.54 -30.56
CA VAL A 405 -13.37 16.87 -31.67
C VAL A 405 -14.31 16.62 -32.86
N MET A 406 -15.56 16.22 -32.60
CA MET A 406 -16.58 16.04 -33.64
C MET A 406 -16.95 17.36 -34.32
N THR A 407 -17.03 18.46 -33.56
CA THR A 407 -17.36 19.80 -34.07
C THR A 407 -16.23 20.41 -34.90
N VAL A 408 -14.98 20.20 -34.48
CA VAL A 408 -13.79 20.72 -35.16
C VAL A 408 -13.43 19.88 -36.38
N GLY A 409 -13.68 18.57 -36.35
CA GLY A 409 -13.41 17.65 -37.44
C GLY A 409 -12.38 16.60 -37.04
N VAL A 410 -12.81 15.34 -37.02
CA VAL A 410 -12.00 14.19 -36.57
C VAL A 410 -10.68 14.08 -37.34
N GLU A 411 -10.70 14.30 -38.66
CA GLU A 411 -9.52 14.17 -39.52
C GLU A 411 -8.51 15.29 -39.33
N GLN A 412 -9.00 16.51 -39.10
CA GLN A 412 -8.16 17.67 -38.81
C GLN A 412 -7.45 17.51 -37.46
N VAL A 413 -8.14 16.94 -36.46
CA VAL A 413 -7.51 16.65 -35.17
C VAL A 413 -6.54 15.47 -35.28
N GLN A 414 -6.85 14.47 -36.10
CA GLN A 414 -5.98 13.31 -36.31
C GLN A 414 -4.67 13.68 -37.03
N SER A 415 -4.72 14.61 -37.99
CA SER A 415 -3.53 15.06 -38.74
C SER A 415 -2.50 15.80 -37.88
N LEU A 416 -2.90 16.33 -36.72
CA LEU A 416 -2.00 16.94 -35.73
C LEU A 416 -1.05 15.91 -35.06
N ASN A 417 -1.32 14.60 -35.21
CA ASN A 417 -0.51 13.51 -34.67
C ASN A 417 -0.20 13.64 -33.16
N ILE A 418 -1.17 14.16 -32.39
CA ILE A 418 -1.04 14.33 -30.95
C ILE A 418 -1.03 12.96 -30.28
N LYS A 419 -0.11 12.76 -29.32
CA LYS A 419 -0.01 11.52 -28.54
C LYS A 419 -0.33 11.76 -27.06
N VAL A 420 -1.14 10.87 -26.48
CA VAL A 420 -1.47 10.81 -25.06
C VAL A 420 -1.09 9.44 -24.53
N CYS A 421 -0.33 9.37 -23.43
CA CYS A 421 0.18 8.11 -22.87
C CYS A 421 0.95 7.25 -23.90
N LYS A 422 1.73 7.89 -24.78
CA LYS A 422 2.48 7.27 -25.90
C LYS A 422 1.62 6.67 -27.03
N ILE A 423 0.30 6.87 -26.99
CA ILE A 423 -0.65 6.37 -28.00
C ILE A 423 -1.23 7.57 -28.76
N PRO A 424 -1.57 7.46 -30.06
CA PRO A 424 -2.30 8.51 -30.77
C PRO A 424 -3.58 8.93 -30.05
N LEU A 425 -3.83 10.24 -29.97
CA LEU A 425 -5.05 10.80 -29.39
C LEU A 425 -6.29 10.31 -30.12
N ILE A 426 -6.20 10.18 -31.45
CA ILE A 426 -7.20 9.55 -32.30
C ILE A 426 -6.56 8.31 -32.93
N SER A 427 -7.11 7.13 -32.62
CA SER A 427 -6.63 5.85 -33.15
C SER A 427 -7.67 5.18 -34.03
N ASN A 428 -7.22 4.38 -35.00
CA ASN A 428 -8.09 3.56 -35.86
C ASN A 428 -8.36 2.17 -35.26
N THR A 429 -7.82 1.90 -34.06
CA THR A 429 -7.96 0.64 -33.33
C THR A 429 -8.24 0.93 -31.85
N LEU A 430 -8.95 0.01 -31.20
CA LEU A 430 -9.10 0.00 -29.75
C LEU A 430 -7.82 -0.55 -29.12
N HIS A 431 -7.28 0.16 -28.15
CA HIS A 431 -6.11 -0.27 -27.41
C HIS A 431 -6.56 -1.17 -26.24
N GLU A 432 -6.00 -2.38 -26.16
CA GLU A 432 -6.41 -3.42 -25.18
C GLU A 432 -6.49 -2.89 -23.74
N LYS A 433 -5.48 -2.12 -23.32
CA LYS A 433 -5.42 -1.51 -21.98
C LYS A 433 -6.45 -0.38 -21.73
N TYR A 434 -6.86 0.36 -22.77
CA TYR A 434 -7.60 1.62 -22.62
C TYR A 434 -8.98 1.60 -23.28
N GLN A 435 -9.46 0.43 -23.70
CA GLN A 435 -10.73 0.27 -24.41
C GLN A 435 -11.91 1.01 -23.72
N ARG A 436 -12.01 0.93 -22.38
CA ARG A 436 -13.07 1.60 -21.60
C ARG A 436 -12.99 3.14 -21.60
N ALA A 437 -11.81 3.68 -21.88
CA ALA A 437 -11.53 5.11 -21.89
C ALA A 437 -11.41 5.69 -23.30
N GLN A 438 -11.72 4.90 -24.33
CA GLN A 438 -11.75 5.33 -25.73
C GLN A 438 -13.20 5.58 -26.17
N LYS A 439 -13.49 6.78 -26.66
CA LYS A 439 -14.82 7.19 -27.11
C LYS A 439 -14.93 7.08 -28.63
N PRO A 440 -16.00 6.47 -29.18
CA PRO A 440 -16.14 6.34 -30.63
C PRO A 440 -16.38 7.69 -31.31
N LEU A 441 -15.68 7.93 -32.42
CA LEU A 441 -15.81 9.12 -33.27
C LEU A 441 -16.51 8.81 -34.62
N GLY A 442 -16.84 7.54 -34.89
CA GLY A 442 -17.35 7.07 -36.18
C GLY A 442 -16.24 6.59 -37.12
N ASN A 443 -16.60 5.87 -38.19
CA ASN A 443 -15.69 5.36 -39.23
C ASN A 443 -14.47 4.59 -38.68
N GLY A 444 -14.66 3.80 -37.60
CA GLY A 444 -13.60 3.03 -36.97
C GLY A 444 -12.56 3.84 -36.19
N ARG A 445 -12.80 5.14 -35.95
CA ARG A 445 -11.89 6.03 -35.18
C ARG A 445 -12.34 6.18 -33.74
N PHE A 446 -11.36 6.29 -32.83
CA PHE A 446 -11.58 6.37 -31.40
C PHE A 446 -10.76 7.51 -30.77
N LEU A 447 -11.39 8.32 -29.93
CA LEU A 447 -10.76 9.36 -29.12
C LEU A 447 -10.28 8.80 -27.78
N MET A 448 -9.01 8.98 -27.47
CA MET A 448 -8.46 8.68 -26.15
C MET A 448 -8.93 9.71 -25.11
N THR A 449 -9.65 9.27 -24.08
CA THR A 449 -10.16 10.13 -22.99
C THR A 449 -9.66 9.70 -21.61
N CYS A 450 -8.62 8.85 -21.54
CA CYS A 450 -8.00 8.36 -20.30
C CYS A 450 -7.11 9.44 -19.63
N SER A 451 -7.72 10.55 -19.21
CA SER A 451 -7.05 11.70 -18.59
C SER A 451 -7.98 12.41 -17.60
N ASN A 452 -7.47 13.29 -16.74
CA ASN A 452 -8.32 14.12 -15.86
C ASN A 452 -8.89 15.34 -16.62
N THR A 453 -9.85 16.05 -16.02
CA THR A 453 -10.55 17.20 -16.64
C THR A 453 -9.60 18.34 -17.00
N LYS A 454 -8.60 18.63 -16.15
CA LYS A 454 -7.55 19.65 -16.43
C LYS A 454 -6.71 19.28 -17.66
N THR A 455 -6.36 18.01 -17.83
CA THR A 455 -5.62 17.53 -19.01
C THR A 455 -6.47 17.59 -20.27
N LYS A 456 -7.76 17.22 -20.20
CA LYS A 456 -8.68 17.39 -21.34
C LYS A 456 -8.78 18.86 -21.78
N LYS A 457 -8.91 19.79 -20.82
CA LYS A 457 -8.88 21.24 -21.11
C LYS A 457 -7.62 21.63 -21.88
N ARG A 458 -6.44 21.22 -21.40
CA ARG A 458 -5.16 21.49 -22.06
C ARG A 458 -5.09 20.90 -23.47
N ASP A 459 -5.59 19.68 -23.66
CA ASP A 459 -5.61 19.03 -24.97
C ASP A 459 -6.55 19.78 -25.95
N ILE A 460 -7.73 20.22 -25.48
CA ILE A 460 -8.66 21.05 -26.26
C ILE A 460 -8.00 22.38 -26.66
N GLU A 461 -7.39 23.09 -25.72
CA GLU A 461 -6.70 24.37 -25.97
C GLU A 461 -5.54 24.18 -26.95
N ARG A 462 -4.79 23.08 -26.83
CA ARG A 462 -3.70 22.74 -27.74
C ARG A 462 -4.19 22.47 -29.16
N ILE A 463 -5.27 21.70 -29.31
CA ILE A 463 -5.88 21.42 -30.61
C ILE A 463 -6.42 22.70 -31.24
N ALA A 464 -7.15 23.51 -30.46
CA ALA A 464 -7.71 24.76 -30.93
C ALA A 464 -6.61 25.72 -31.40
N LYS A 465 -5.52 25.86 -30.63
CA LYS A 465 -4.36 26.66 -31.01
C LYS A 465 -3.71 26.15 -32.30
N ALA A 466 -3.53 24.83 -32.44
CA ALA A 466 -2.90 24.23 -33.61
C ALA A 466 -3.73 24.39 -34.89
N LEU A 467 -5.06 24.47 -34.76
CA LEU A 467 -6.00 24.65 -35.88
C LEU A 467 -6.43 26.11 -36.09
N GLY A 468 -5.90 27.06 -35.31
CA GLY A 468 -6.27 28.47 -35.40
C GLY A 468 -7.71 28.77 -34.97
N ILE A 469 -8.31 27.92 -34.13
CA ILE A 469 -9.69 28.04 -33.68
C ILE A 469 -9.73 28.82 -32.37
N GLN A 470 -10.51 29.89 -32.33
CA GLN A 470 -10.75 30.64 -31.10
C GLN A 470 -11.74 29.89 -30.20
N VAL A 471 -11.28 29.45 -29.03
CA VAL A 471 -12.13 28.84 -27.99
C VAL A 471 -11.74 29.33 -26.60
N THR A 472 -12.72 29.39 -25.70
CA THR A 472 -12.53 29.54 -24.25
C THR A 472 -12.98 28.25 -23.58
N VAL A 473 -12.12 27.67 -22.74
CA VAL A 473 -12.40 26.40 -22.05
C VAL A 473 -12.40 26.62 -20.54
N GLU A 474 -13.53 26.34 -19.89
CA GLU A 474 -13.75 26.52 -18.47
C GLU A 474 -13.98 25.16 -17.79
N ILE A 475 -13.45 25.00 -16.58
CA ILE A 475 -13.79 23.87 -15.71
C ILE A 475 -14.90 24.38 -14.80
N VAL A 476 -16.07 23.73 -14.84
CA VAL A 476 -17.31 24.18 -14.21
C VAL A 476 -17.97 23.10 -13.35
#